data_AF-A0A2A7GZE2-F1
#
_entry.id   AF-A0A2A7GZE2-F1
#
_cell.length_a   1.000
_cell.length_b   1.000
_cell.length_c   1.000
_cell.angle_alpha   90.00
_cell.angle_beta   90.00
_cell.angle_gamma   90.00
#
_symmetry.space_group_name_H-M   'P 1'
#
loop_
_entity.id
_entity.type
_entity.pdbx_description
1 polymer ?
#
loop_
_entity_poly.entity_id
_entity_poly.type
_entity_poly.pdbx_seq_one_letter_code
_entity_poly.pdbx_strand_id
1 'polypeptide(L)'
;MLISIIVFVGLIGCSNTTSSSEGSQSTNSKETSKIFENKEVKEIRVISNTSNLSKGNTDNKDFIKQIITAIKSGSSKEITLDEKTRKSAKSNIEVIFTDDSTEKLLLWINDDKFVIAKDTNDKEKVQGVQIDSSTSKMVTNFLKTSTK
;
A
#
# COMPACT_ATOMS: atom_id res chain seq x y z
N MET A 1 17.85 -58.50 -21.14
CA MET A 1 17.88 -57.20 -21.84
C MET A 1 16.87 -57.27 -22.97
N LEU A 2 15.70 -56.64 -22.80
CA LEU A 2 14.77 -56.36 -23.90
C LEU A 2 13.85 -55.24 -23.41
N ILE A 3 14.24 -54.03 -23.80
CA ILE A 3 13.57 -52.76 -23.53
C ILE A 3 12.43 -52.66 -24.54
N SER A 4 11.18 -52.56 -24.08
CA SER A 4 10.06 -52.13 -24.92
C SER A 4 9.76 -50.67 -24.60
N ILE A 5 10.21 -49.80 -25.51
CA ILE A 5 9.85 -48.38 -25.57
C ILE A 5 8.52 -48.29 -26.32
N ILE A 6 7.50 -47.74 -25.67
CA ILE A 6 6.27 -47.33 -26.35
C ILE A 6 6.40 -45.84 -26.64
N VAL A 7 6.58 -45.52 -27.92
CA VAL A 7 6.51 -44.16 -28.48
C VAL A 7 5.06 -43.90 -28.88
N PHE A 8 4.43 -42.89 -28.29
CA PHE A 8 3.22 -42.28 -28.87
C PHE A 8 3.57 -40.86 -29.31
N VAL A 9 3.72 -40.69 -30.62
CA VAL A 9 3.68 -39.38 -31.30
C VAL A 9 2.27 -39.22 -31.86
N GLY A 10 1.72 -38.02 -31.66
CA GLY A 10 0.29 -37.75 -31.58
C GLY A 10 -0.44 -37.61 -32.91
N LEU A 11 -1.70 -37.19 -32.81
CA LEU A 11 -2.42 -36.58 -33.92
C LEU A 11 -3.18 -35.33 -33.44
N ILE A 12 -3.13 -34.35 -34.32
CA ILE A 12 -3.46 -32.94 -34.19
C ILE A 12 -4.97 -32.72 -34.13
N GLY A 13 -5.39 -31.71 -33.36
CA GLY A 13 -6.71 -31.07 -33.49
C GLY A 13 -6.57 -29.57 -33.31
N CYS A 14 -6.24 -28.85 -34.38
CA CYS A 14 -6.38 -27.40 -34.47
C CYS A 14 -7.80 -27.04 -34.94
N SER A 15 -8.55 -26.23 -34.19
CA SER A 15 -9.24 -25.06 -34.76
C SER A 15 -9.94 -24.19 -33.69
N ASN A 16 -9.42 -22.96 -33.60
CA ASN A 16 -10.07 -21.66 -33.49
C ASN A 16 -11.04 -21.29 -32.34
N THR A 17 -10.67 -20.15 -31.71
CA THR A 17 -11.49 -19.14 -31.00
C THR A 17 -12.09 -19.62 -29.67
N THR A 18 -11.79 -19.04 -28.50
CA THR A 18 -11.71 -17.61 -28.15
C THR A 18 -10.64 -17.36 -27.09
N SER A 19 -9.85 -16.32 -27.30
CA SER A 19 -9.05 -15.66 -26.26
C SER A 19 -10.00 -15.11 -25.20
N SER A 20 -10.25 -15.85 -24.13
CA SER A 20 -10.53 -15.24 -22.83
C SER A 20 -9.25 -15.39 -22.03
N SER A 21 -8.44 -14.34 -22.09
CA SER A 21 -7.46 -14.06 -21.06
C SER A 21 -8.24 -14.00 -19.76
N GLU A 22 -8.27 -15.12 -19.04
CA GLU A 22 -8.66 -15.13 -17.63
C GLU A 22 -7.73 -14.12 -16.97
N GLY A 23 -8.34 -12.98 -16.61
CA GLY A 23 -7.64 -11.83 -16.07
C GLY A 23 -6.74 -12.31 -14.96
N SER A 24 -5.45 -11.98 -15.08
CA SER A 24 -4.46 -12.23 -14.04
C SER A 24 -5.06 -11.84 -12.71
N GLN A 25 -5.41 -12.85 -11.91
CA GLN A 25 -5.87 -12.68 -10.56
C GLN A 25 -4.76 -11.96 -9.82
N SER A 26 -5.02 -10.68 -9.58
CA SER A 26 -4.15 -9.70 -8.96
C SER A 26 -3.32 -10.30 -7.83
N THR A 27 -2.05 -10.54 -8.11
CA THR A 27 -1.00 -10.81 -7.10
C THR A 27 -0.70 -9.58 -6.23
N ASN A 28 -1.39 -8.47 -6.47
CA ASN A 28 -1.10 -7.15 -5.89
C ASN A 28 -1.55 -7.00 -4.44
N SER A 29 -2.42 -7.87 -3.93
CA SER A 29 -2.92 -7.81 -2.54
C SER A 29 -1.87 -8.21 -1.50
N LYS A 30 -0.84 -8.97 -1.89
CA LYS A 30 0.18 -9.46 -0.95
C LYS A 30 1.21 -8.40 -0.58
N GLU A 31 1.53 -7.47 -1.49
CA GLU A 31 2.53 -6.43 -1.25
C GLU A 31 1.98 -5.18 -0.56
N THR A 32 0.76 -4.76 -0.87
CA THR A 32 0.08 -3.65 -0.14
C THR A 32 -0.16 -3.98 1.34
N SER A 33 -0.21 -5.28 1.68
CA SER A 33 -0.39 -5.75 3.07
C SER A 33 0.76 -5.42 4.02
N LYS A 34 1.93 -5.02 3.50
CA LYS A 34 3.13 -4.79 4.32
C LYS A 34 3.19 -3.40 4.97
N ILE A 35 2.27 -2.48 4.67
CA ILE A 35 2.30 -1.13 5.25
C ILE A 35 1.98 -1.15 6.74
N PHE A 36 1.15 -2.06 7.23
CA PHE A 36 0.92 -2.19 8.67
C PHE A 36 1.43 -3.53 9.16
N GLU A 37 2.15 -3.53 10.28
CA GLU A 37 2.33 -4.76 11.04
C GLU A 37 0.96 -5.34 11.44
N ASN A 38 0.88 -6.66 11.62
CA ASN A 38 -0.32 -7.33 12.16
C ASN A 38 -0.45 -7.09 13.67
N LYS A 39 -0.38 -5.83 14.09
CA LYS A 39 -0.53 -5.35 15.47
C LYS A 39 -1.77 -4.48 15.60
N GLU A 40 -2.35 -4.42 16.80
CA GLU A 40 -3.45 -3.51 17.07
C GLU A 40 -2.93 -2.07 17.13
N VAL A 41 -3.55 -1.19 16.34
CA VAL A 41 -3.22 0.24 16.32
C VAL A 41 -4.01 0.95 17.42
N LYS A 42 -3.27 1.65 18.29
CA LYS A 42 -3.79 2.47 19.39
C LYS A 42 -4.15 3.88 18.92
N GLU A 43 -3.29 4.49 18.12
CA GLU A 43 -3.46 5.87 17.66
C GLU A 43 -2.78 6.07 16.29
N ILE A 44 -3.34 6.96 15.46
CA ILE A 44 -2.70 7.44 14.23
C ILE A 44 -2.52 8.95 14.35
N ARG A 45 -1.31 9.44 14.08
CA ARG A 45 -0.98 10.87 14.06
C ARG A 45 -0.41 11.27 12.70
N VAL A 46 -0.85 12.40 12.17
CA VAL A 46 -0.23 13.06 11.02
C VAL A 46 0.64 14.20 11.54
N ILE A 47 1.94 14.10 11.28
CA ILE A 47 2.96 15.02 11.76
C ILE A 47 3.45 15.88 10.60
N SER A 48 3.44 17.19 10.82
CA SER A 48 3.99 18.14 9.83
C SER A 48 5.51 18.03 9.75
N ASN A 49 6.04 17.97 8.53
CA ASN A 49 7.50 17.96 8.30
C ASN A 49 8.16 19.31 8.62
N THR A 50 7.39 20.41 8.70
CA THR A 50 7.93 21.76 8.94
C THR A 50 7.96 22.15 10.41
N SER A 51 7.03 21.66 11.23
CA SER A 51 6.90 22.05 12.63
C SER A 51 7.11 20.90 13.61
N ASN A 52 7.19 19.64 13.14
CA ASN A 52 7.22 18.43 13.96
C ASN A 52 6.06 18.32 14.97
N LEU A 53 5.02 19.14 14.83
CA LEU A 53 3.80 19.08 15.63
C LEU A 53 2.78 18.19 14.90
N SER A 54 2.00 17.45 15.68
CA SER A 54 0.83 16.77 15.15
C SER A 54 -0.19 17.79 14.66
N LYS A 55 -0.61 17.63 13.41
CA LYS A 55 -1.64 18.47 12.77
C LYS A 55 -2.99 17.77 12.65
N GLY A 56 -3.02 16.48 12.98
CA GLY A 56 -4.23 15.70 13.18
C GLY A 56 -3.89 14.36 13.80
N ASN A 57 -4.74 13.90 14.69
CA ASN A 57 -4.61 12.59 15.31
C ASN A 57 -5.99 11.96 15.54
N THR A 58 -6.02 10.64 15.68
CA THR A 58 -7.20 9.89 16.05
C THR A 58 -6.82 8.65 16.84
N ASP A 59 -7.52 8.44 17.95
CA ASP A 59 -7.54 7.23 18.78
C ASP A 59 -8.89 6.49 18.68
N ASN A 60 -9.85 7.05 17.92
CA ASN A 60 -11.13 6.42 17.66
C ASN A 60 -10.94 5.11 16.90
N LYS A 61 -11.20 3.98 17.57
CA LYS A 61 -10.95 2.62 17.04
C LYS A 61 -11.65 2.36 15.70
N ASP A 62 -12.89 2.82 15.54
CA ASP A 62 -13.64 2.56 14.30
C ASP A 62 -13.15 3.43 13.15
N PHE A 63 -12.69 4.65 13.43
CA PHE A 63 -12.07 5.48 12.41
C PHE A 63 -10.68 4.96 12.03
N ILE A 64 -9.88 4.48 13.00
CA ILE A 64 -8.60 3.80 12.74
C ILE A 64 -8.81 2.59 11.81
N LYS A 65 -9.80 1.74 12.07
CA LYS A 65 -10.13 0.60 11.20
C LYS A 65 -10.45 1.04 9.77
N GLN A 66 -11.16 2.15 9.60
CA GLN A 66 -11.46 2.71 8.28
C GLN A 66 -10.19 3.19 7.57
N ILE A 67 -9.28 3.86 8.28
CA ILE A 67 -7.98 4.28 7.73
C ILE A 67 -7.16 3.06 7.28
N ILE A 68 -7.04 2.05 8.15
CA ILE A 68 -6.31 0.80 7.83
C ILE A 68 -6.96 0.09 6.64
N THR A 69 -8.29 -0.01 6.60
CA THR A 69 -9.03 -0.61 5.49
C THR A 69 -8.77 0.13 4.19
N ALA A 70 -8.85 1.46 4.20
CA ALA A 70 -8.61 2.29 3.03
C ALA A 70 -7.20 2.05 2.46
N ILE A 71 -6.18 2.05 3.32
CA ILE A 71 -4.79 1.79 2.92
C ILE A 71 -4.64 0.35 2.40
N LYS A 72 -5.20 -0.66 3.07
CA LYS A 72 -5.13 -2.05 2.59
C LYS A 72 -5.85 -2.26 1.26
N SER A 73 -6.92 -1.52 1.01
CA SER A 73 -7.72 -1.57 -0.23
C SER A 73 -7.16 -0.73 -1.37
N GLY A 74 -6.21 0.17 -1.07
CA GLY A 74 -5.62 1.05 -2.08
C GLY A 74 -4.77 0.27 -3.10
N SER A 75 -4.50 0.91 -4.23
CA SER A 75 -3.66 0.32 -5.28
C SER A 75 -2.18 0.36 -4.90
N SER A 76 -1.44 -0.71 -5.16
CA SER A 76 0.02 -0.72 -4.96
C SER A 76 0.69 0.32 -5.86
N LYS A 77 1.71 0.99 -5.32
CA LYS A 77 2.52 1.98 -6.02
C LYS A 77 3.98 1.84 -5.62
N GLU A 78 4.83 1.49 -6.58
CA GLU A 78 6.28 1.50 -6.39
C GLU A 78 6.79 2.94 -6.32
N ILE A 79 7.65 3.20 -5.34
CA ILE A 79 8.24 4.51 -5.06
C ILE A 79 9.74 4.33 -4.84
N THR A 80 10.56 5.08 -5.57
CA THR A 80 12.00 5.18 -5.27
C THR A 80 12.20 6.15 -4.10
N LEU A 81 12.67 5.69 -2.94
CA LEU A 81 12.88 6.54 -1.76
C LEU A 81 14.29 7.16 -1.72
N ASP A 82 14.63 7.93 -2.75
CA ASP A 82 15.81 8.79 -2.69
C ASP A 82 15.58 9.99 -1.75
N GLU A 83 16.67 10.72 -1.44
CA GLU A 83 16.61 11.86 -0.52
C GLU A 83 15.61 12.94 -0.99
N LYS A 84 15.55 13.17 -2.31
CA LYS A 84 14.65 14.16 -2.91
C LYS A 84 13.19 13.77 -2.72
N THR A 85 12.88 12.49 -2.91
CA THR A 85 11.52 11.94 -2.78
C THR A 85 11.07 11.91 -1.33
N ARG A 86 11.96 11.59 -0.39
CA ARG A 86 11.67 11.70 1.05
C ARG A 86 11.36 13.13 1.46
N LYS A 87 12.20 14.09 1.03
CA LYS A 87 12.01 15.52 1.30
C LYS A 87 10.74 16.10 0.67
N SER A 88 10.23 15.49 -0.40
CA SER A 88 9.00 15.94 -1.05
C SER A 88 7.72 15.44 -0.38
N ALA A 89 7.81 14.51 0.57
CA ALA A 89 6.67 14.08 1.38
C ALA A 89 6.08 15.29 2.11
N LYS A 90 4.75 15.38 2.11
CA LYS A 90 4.02 16.50 2.72
C LYS A 90 3.96 16.38 4.23
N SER A 91 3.92 15.17 4.74
CA SER A 91 3.87 14.89 6.18
C SER A 91 4.38 13.48 6.45
N ASN A 92 4.65 13.21 7.72
CA ASN A 92 4.81 11.86 8.25
C ASN A 92 3.49 11.40 8.87
N ILE A 93 3.22 10.10 8.83
CA ILE A 93 2.17 9.46 9.61
C ILE A 93 2.87 8.57 10.63
N GLU A 94 2.60 8.80 11.91
CA GLU A 94 3.00 7.93 13.00
C GLU A 94 1.84 7.01 13.36
N VAL A 95 2.09 5.72 13.27
CA VAL A 95 1.16 4.67 13.71
C VAL A 95 1.69 4.18 15.05
N ILE A 96 0.91 4.37 16.10
CA ILE A 96 1.26 3.96 17.45
C ILE A 96 0.46 2.71 17.76
N PHE A 97 1.14 1.62 18.08
CA PHE A 97 0.51 0.35 18.42
C PHE A 97 0.21 0.25 19.91
N THR A 98 -0.59 -0.73 20.30
CA THR A 98 -0.97 -0.96 21.72
C THR A 98 0.21 -1.38 22.60
N ASP A 99 1.28 -1.91 22.01
CA ASP A 99 2.55 -2.20 22.70
C ASP A 99 3.49 -0.98 22.79
N ASP A 100 2.97 0.21 22.44
CA ASP A 100 3.67 1.49 22.36
C ASP A 100 4.84 1.54 21.35
N SER A 101 5.02 0.50 20.54
CA SER A 101 5.89 0.58 19.36
C SER A 101 5.28 1.53 18.32
N THR A 102 6.16 2.14 17.52
CA THR A 102 5.75 3.14 16.52
C THR A 102 6.23 2.77 15.13
N GLU A 103 5.40 3.06 14.14
CA GLU A 103 5.74 2.94 12.73
C GLU A 103 5.64 4.31 12.04
N LYS A 104 6.65 4.65 11.22
CA LYS A 104 6.68 5.90 10.47
C LYS A 104 6.40 5.65 9.00
N LEU A 105 5.42 6.37 8.48
CA LEU A 105 5.06 6.37 7.07
C LEU A 105 5.24 7.78 6.49
N LEU A 106 5.60 7.85 5.22
CA LEU A 106 5.64 9.08 4.43
C LEU A 106 4.31 9.25 3.70
N LEU A 107 3.79 10.48 3.66
CA LEU A 107 2.58 10.85 2.95
C LEU A 107 2.89 11.87 1.84
N TRP A 108 2.61 11.51 0.59
CA TRP A 108 2.56 12.45 -0.54
C TRP A 108 1.11 12.70 -0.95
N ILE A 109 0.84 13.95 -1.34
CA ILE A 109 -0.49 14.38 -1.81
C ILE A 109 -0.31 15.02 -3.17
N ASN A 110 -1.04 14.50 -4.16
CA ASN A 110 -1.12 15.06 -5.51
C ASN A 110 -2.60 15.12 -5.92
N ASP A 111 -3.17 16.31 -5.92
CA ASP A 111 -4.60 16.57 -6.07
C ASP A 111 -5.47 15.78 -5.07
N ASP A 112 -6.17 14.75 -5.55
CA ASP A 112 -7.03 13.86 -4.76
C ASP A 112 -6.44 12.44 -4.63
N LYS A 113 -5.17 12.26 -4.98
CA LYS A 113 -4.41 11.02 -4.81
C LYS A 113 -3.42 11.17 -3.67
N PHE A 114 -3.43 10.19 -2.78
CA PHE A 114 -2.57 10.14 -1.60
C PHE A 114 -1.71 8.89 -1.72
N VAL A 115 -0.40 9.07 -1.63
CA VAL A 115 0.55 7.96 -1.66
C VAL A 115 1.15 7.84 -0.27
N ILE A 116 1.12 6.63 0.28
CA ILE A 116 1.62 6.31 1.61
C ILE A 116 2.64 5.18 1.49
N ALA A 117 3.80 5.32 2.13
CA ALA A 117 4.80 4.26 2.16
C ALA A 117 5.60 4.28 3.46
N LYS A 118 6.18 3.14 3.84
CA LYS A 118 7.08 3.04 4.99
C LYS A 118 8.33 3.90 4.79
N ASP A 119 8.72 4.64 5.82
CA ASP A 119 9.99 5.36 5.83
C ASP A 119 11.11 4.40 6.25
N THR A 120 11.73 3.70 5.29
CA THR A 120 12.81 2.74 5.55
C THR A 120 14.18 3.37 5.29
N ASN A 121 15.27 2.95 5.93
CA ASN A 121 16.60 3.52 5.65
C ASN A 121 17.22 3.04 4.31
N ASP A 122 16.58 2.09 3.63
CA ASP A 122 17.04 1.56 2.36
C ASP A 122 16.82 2.61 1.26
N LYS A 123 17.86 2.92 0.48
CA LYS A 123 17.79 3.84 -0.68
C LYS A 123 17.08 3.22 -1.90
N GLU A 124 16.33 2.16 -1.68
CA GLU A 124 15.71 1.32 -2.70
C GLU A 124 14.31 1.80 -3.08
N LYS A 125 13.68 1.02 -3.97
CA LYS A 125 12.27 1.07 -4.27
C LYS A 125 11.49 0.42 -3.14
N VAL A 126 10.47 1.11 -2.64
CA VAL A 126 9.51 0.55 -1.68
C VAL A 126 8.15 0.40 -2.36
N GLN A 127 7.38 -0.56 -1.88
CA GLN A 127 5.96 -0.64 -2.20
C GLN A 127 5.16 0.23 -1.25
N GLY A 128 4.62 1.31 -1.79
CA GLY A 128 3.61 2.12 -1.15
C GLY A 128 2.21 1.74 -1.61
N VAL A 129 1.24 2.48 -1.09
CA VAL A 129 -0.16 2.40 -1.45
C VAL A 129 -0.59 3.77 -1.93
N GLN A 130 -1.28 3.80 -3.06
CA GLN A 130 -2.05 4.95 -3.50
C GLN A 130 -3.52 4.74 -3.14
N ILE A 131 -4.08 5.68 -2.37
CA ILE A 131 -5.52 5.80 -2.11
C ILE A 131 -6.05 7.07 -2.80
N ASP A 132 -7.33 7.06 -3.15
CA ASP A 132 -8.02 8.22 -3.71
C ASP A 132 -9.38 8.42 -3.04
N SER A 133 -10.08 9.49 -3.45
CA SER A 133 -11.37 9.87 -2.88
C SER A 133 -12.49 8.83 -3.08
N SER A 134 -12.33 7.89 -4.03
CA SER A 134 -13.27 6.78 -4.22
C SER A 134 -13.14 5.71 -3.14
N THR A 135 -11.96 5.60 -2.52
CA THR A 135 -11.69 4.65 -1.44
C THR A 135 -12.36 5.08 -0.13
N SER A 136 -12.17 6.33 0.27
CA SER A 136 -12.88 6.93 1.42
C SER A 136 -12.70 8.45 1.48
N LYS A 137 -13.80 9.21 1.35
CA LYS A 137 -13.80 10.67 1.50
C LYS A 137 -13.40 11.11 2.91
N MET A 138 -13.79 10.35 3.94
CA MET A 138 -13.48 10.69 5.33
C MET A 138 -11.98 10.55 5.61
N VAL A 139 -11.37 9.45 5.17
CA VAL A 139 -9.93 9.21 5.33
C VAL A 139 -9.12 10.23 4.53
N THR A 140 -9.46 10.45 3.26
CA THR A 140 -8.75 11.43 2.41
C THR A 140 -8.89 12.86 2.94
N ASN A 141 -10.04 13.25 3.50
CA ASN A 141 -10.20 14.53 4.18
C ASN A 141 -9.31 14.63 5.42
N PHE A 142 -9.30 13.61 6.29
CA PHE A 142 -8.44 13.58 7.48
C PHE A 142 -6.96 13.77 7.10
N LEU A 143 -6.47 13.07 6.08
CA LEU A 143 -5.09 13.22 5.61
C LEU A 143 -4.85 14.63 5.04
N LYS A 144 -5.76 15.15 4.21
CA LYS A 144 -5.62 16.47 3.57
C LYS A 144 -5.65 17.62 4.57
N THR A 145 -6.58 17.62 5.53
CA THR A 145 -6.67 18.70 6.53
C THR A 145 -5.49 18.68 7.50
N SER A 146 -4.97 17.50 7.80
CA SER A 146 -3.84 17.34 8.72
C SER A 146 -2.48 17.64 8.09
N THR A 147 -2.43 18.03 6.81
CA THR A 147 -1.18 18.43 6.13
C THR A 147 -1.11 19.93 5.82
N LYS A 148 -2.19 20.68 6.03
CA LYS A 148 -2.23 22.14 5.88
C LYS A 148 -1.56 22.82 7.05
#